data_AF-A0A948R9H2-F1
#
_entry.id   AF-A0A948R9H2-F1
#
_cell.length_a   1.000
_cell.length_b   1.000
_cell.length_c   1.000
_cell.angle_alpha   90.00
_cell.angle_beta   90.00
_cell.angle_gamma   90.00
#
_symmetry.space_group_name_H-M   'P 1'
#
loop_
_entity.id
_entity.type
_entity.pdbx_description
1 polymer ?
#
loop_
_entity_poly.entity_id
_entity_poly.type
_entity_poly.pdbx_seq_one_letter_code
_entity_poly.pdbx_strand_id
1 'polypeptide(L)'
;MAPDVTPLKISVKSEIPGGNQRAVDSFLQTYPFLVKYLGEPFSIGAEGVNWEYDADAAGWGWDAETNTVQLNANILQQNQDQAPYTKLDESFQHETAHLFYDVGDTTISFNFGQWIWEAHALAGQALANQDVLGVPTYGSVAAAYDTQANIGYEALNGVLRDGEKWNRTIVDSSATQALLLLADVLSSESDRDFLKRVNAGILARYRSTGNPEISAETYRAILNEAAGGRQMDGQSPGDWLLAQPVANVAGKTGDYLAVVPQYSAAWYGMELFPTRFWNFAFQREKTGQDYRETAREGLEVTLTVYDANGDVVGQTAVPISAGMGTELDSGKLLPRDINDGAYLVRVEANVEGKPLVSYNYFVVMRQASKVTIEDDRLIVVLTDASGSALVPEMPAGMTVTGGEVKETLPGALVVSAQPGAAVSFQAGSFQKTFSKPLTARLVSLCLP
;
A
#
# COMPACT_ATOMS: atom_id res chain seq x y z
N MET A 1 -23.54 6.68 6.14
CA MET A 1 -24.75 5.86 5.88
C MET A 1 -24.47 5.01 4.66
N ALA A 2 -24.90 3.74 4.64
CA ALA A 2 -24.71 2.89 3.48
C ALA A 2 -25.47 3.44 2.25
N PRO A 3 -24.90 3.41 1.05
CA PRO A 3 -25.62 3.77 -0.17
C PRO A 3 -26.79 2.83 -0.41
N ASP A 4 -27.87 3.36 -0.99
CA ASP A 4 -28.99 2.53 -1.45
C ASP A 4 -28.62 1.93 -2.82
N VAL A 5 -28.37 0.61 -2.84
CA VAL A 5 -27.99 -0.15 -4.03
C VAL A 5 -28.79 -1.44 -4.12
N THR A 6 -29.00 -1.93 -5.34
CA THR A 6 -29.64 -3.23 -5.53
C THR A 6 -28.69 -4.33 -5.01
N PRO A 7 -29.10 -5.19 -4.06
CA PRO A 7 -28.23 -6.24 -3.54
C PRO A 7 -27.77 -7.18 -4.66
N LEU A 8 -26.48 -7.54 -4.65
CA LEU A 8 -25.93 -8.53 -5.56
C LEU A 8 -26.53 -9.91 -5.26
N LYS A 9 -26.98 -10.62 -6.29
CA LYS A 9 -27.41 -12.00 -6.16
C LYS A 9 -26.19 -12.91 -5.99
N ILE A 10 -26.12 -13.65 -4.88
CA ILE A 10 -25.06 -14.63 -4.64
C ILE A 10 -25.66 -16.04 -4.70
N SER A 11 -25.07 -16.90 -5.53
CA SER A 11 -25.40 -18.32 -5.62
C SER A 11 -24.25 -19.17 -5.09
N VAL A 12 -24.38 -19.68 -3.86
CA VAL A 12 -23.38 -20.58 -3.29
C VAL A 12 -23.59 -22.01 -3.82
N LYS A 13 -22.57 -22.60 -4.46
CA LYS A 13 -22.66 -23.93 -5.12
C LYS A 13 -22.17 -25.09 -4.26
N SER A 14 -21.35 -24.83 -3.23
CA SER A 14 -20.85 -25.84 -2.29
C SER A 14 -20.87 -25.33 -0.85
N GLU A 15 -20.68 -26.22 0.12
CA GLU A 15 -20.67 -25.83 1.54
C GLU A 15 -19.39 -25.03 1.87
N ILE A 16 -19.58 -23.80 2.35
CA ILE A 16 -18.51 -22.92 2.82
C ILE A 16 -18.25 -23.18 4.31
N PRO A 17 -17.00 -23.39 4.73
CA PRO A 17 -16.64 -23.52 6.14
C PRO A 17 -17.19 -22.38 7.00
N GLY A 18 -17.78 -22.73 8.14
CA GLY A 18 -18.44 -21.75 9.03
C GLY A 18 -19.85 -21.32 8.57
N GLY A 19 -20.35 -21.85 7.45
CA GLY A 19 -21.73 -21.70 6.99
C GLY A 19 -21.94 -20.67 5.88
N ASN A 20 -22.75 -21.05 4.87
CA ASN A 20 -23.02 -20.23 3.68
C ASN A 20 -23.68 -18.88 4.00
N GLN A 21 -24.68 -18.87 4.89
CA GLN A 21 -25.42 -17.66 5.23
C GLN A 21 -24.51 -16.60 5.88
N ARG A 22 -23.59 -17.03 6.74
CA ARG A 22 -22.60 -16.15 7.38
C ARG A 22 -21.74 -15.46 6.34
N ALA A 23 -21.18 -16.20 5.39
CA ALA A 23 -20.33 -15.64 4.34
C ALA A 23 -21.11 -14.65 3.44
N VAL A 24 -22.34 -15.00 3.07
CA VAL A 24 -23.23 -14.14 2.26
C VAL A 24 -23.61 -12.86 3.03
N ASP A 25 -24.01 -12.96 4.30
CA ASP A 25 -24.38 -11.81 5.13
C ASP A 25 -23.18 -10.86 5.32
N SER A 26 -21.98 -11.42 5.50
CA SER A 26 -20.73 -10.66 5.63
C SER A 26 -20.47 -9.81 4.37
N PHE A 27 -20.59 -10.40 3.18
CA PHE A 27 -20.41 -9.67 1.93
C PHE A 27 -21.54 -8.69 1.62
N LEU A 28 -22.80 -9.04 1.88
CA LEU A 28 -23.91 -8.12 1.64
C LEU A 28 -23.84 -6.87 2.52
N GLN A 29 -23.13 -6.91 3.65
CA GLN A 29 -22.83 -5.72 4.44
C GLN A 29 -21.78 -4.81 3.77
N THR A 30 -20.77 -5.37 3.11
CA THR A 30 -19.68 -4.61 2.46
C THR A 30 -20.02 -4.18 1.03
N TYR A 31 -20.90 -4.90 0.34
CA TYR A 31 -21.26 -4.66 -1.06
C TYR A 31 -21.70 -3.22 -1.39
N PRO A 32 -22.59 -2.56 -0.61
CA PRO A 32 -22.96 -1.17 -0.88
C PRO A 32 -21.76 -0.22 -0.88
N PHE A 33 -20.75 -0.49 -0.06
CA PHE A 33 -19.54 0.31 0.00
C PHE A 33 -18.55 -0.05 -1.11
N LEU A 34 -18.50 -1.32 -1.56
CA LEU A 34 -17.80 -1.66 -2.80
C LEU A 34 -18.38 -0.85 -3.98
N VAL A 35 -19.71 -0.77 -4.11
CA VAL A 35 -20.37 0.03 -5.15
C VAL A 35 -20.10 1.53 -4.98
N LYS A 36 -20.02 2.03 -3.74
CA LYS A 36 -19.63 3.42 -3.46
C LYS A 36 -18.27 3.76 -4.07
N TYR A 37 -17.27 2.91 -3.85
CA TYR A 37 -15.88 3.19 -4.14
C TYR A 37 -15.42 2.70 -5.52
N LEU A 38 -15.96 1.60 -6.02
CA LEU A 38 -15.61 1.02 -7.32
C LEU A 38 -16.64 1.35 -8.41
N GLY A 39 -17.83 1.83 -8.04
CA GLY A 39 -18.98 1.94 -8.94
C GLY A 39 -19.79 0.64 -9.03
N GLU A 40 -20.90 0.69 -9.77
CA GLU A 40 -21.67 -0.52 -10.07
C GLU A 40 -20.80 -1.49 -10.90
N PRO A 41 -20.82 -2.79 -10.60
CA PRO A 41 -20.08 -3.77 -11.38
C PRO A 41 -20.55 -3.75 -12.84
N PHE A 42 -19.64 -3.92 -13.78
CA PHE A 42 -19.97 -3.76 -15.20
C PHE A 42 -20.93 -4.84 -15.73
N SER A 43 -20.91 -6.03 -15.11
CA SER A 43 -21.61 -7.24 -15.60
C SER A 43 -22.35 -7.99 -14.49
N ILE A 44 -21.66 -8.34 -13.41
CA ILE A 44 -22.19 -9.21 -12.36
C ILE A 44 -23.42 -8.63 -11.61
N GLY A 45 -23.66 -7.32 -11.69
CA GLY A 45 -24.79 -6.68 -11.02
C GLY A 45 -26.15 -7.25 -11.43
N ALA A 46 -26.32 -7.62 -12.70
CA ALA A 46 -27.56 -8.22 -13.21
C ALA A 46 -27.57 -9.75 -13.13
N GLU A 47 -26.40 -10.37 -13.32
CA GLU A 47 -26.26 -11.82 -13.50
C GLU A 47 -26.09 -12.56 -12.15
N GLY A 48 -25.56 -11.86 -11.16
CA GLY A 48 -25.14 -12.41 -9.88
C GLY A 48 -23.75 -13.06 -9.95
N VAL A 49 -23.27 -13.51 -8.79
CA VAL A 49 -21.99 -14.20 -8.63
C VAL A 49 -22.22 -15.61 -8.09
N ASN A 50 -21.44 -16.58 -8.58
CA ASN A 50 -21.40 -17.95 -8.07
C ASN A 50 -20.22 -18.09 -7.10
N TRP A 51 -20.46 -18.61 -5.91
CA TRP A 51 -19.41 -18.86 -4.93
C TRP A 51 -19.22 -20.34 -4.69
N GLU A 52 -17.98 -20.78 -4.77
CA GLU A 52 -17.57 -22.16 -4.60
C GLU A 52 -16.42 -22.24 -3.60
N TYR A 53 -16.51 -23.23 -2.72
CA TYR A 53 -15.41 -23.67 -1.88
C TYR A 53 -15.11 -25.14 -2.20
N ASP A 54 -13.86 -25.42 -2.55
CA ASP A 54 -13.35 -26.77 -2.76
C ASP A 54 -12.01 -26.92 -2.03
N ALA A 55 -11.99 -27.72 -0.97
CA ALA A 55 -10.81 -27.93 -0.14
C ALA A 55 -9.64 -28.56 -0.93
N ASP A 56 -9.93 -29.33 -1.97
CA ASP A 56 -8.96 -30.09 -2.76
C ASP A 56 -8.55 -29.39 -4.06
N ALA A 57 -9.11 -28.20 -4.34
CA ALA A 57 -8.80 -27.45 -5.54
C ALA A 57 -7.33 -27.00 -5.58
N ALA A 58 -6.72 -27.14 -6.75
CA ALA A 58 -5.31 -26.81 -6.97
C ALA A 58 -5.01 -25.30 -6.89
N GLY A 59 -6.02 -24.44 -7.00
CA GLY A 59 -5.91 -22.99 -6.93
C GLY A 59 -7.17 -22.34 -6.37
N TRP A 60 -7.13 -21.01 -6.28
CA TRP A 60 -8.25 -20.15 -5.95
C TRP A 60 -8.21 -18.91 -6.87
N GLY A 61 -9.32 -18.19 -6.95
CA GLY A 61 -9.43 -16.97 -7.76
C GLY A 61 -10.86 -16.73 -8.22
N TRP A 62 -11.00 -16.01 -9.32
CA TRP A 62 -12.27 -15.76 -9.99
C TRP A 62 -12.20 -16.09 -11.48
N ASP A 63 -13.38 -16.19 -12.08
CA ASP A 63 -13.58 -16.42 -13.50
C ASP A 63 -14.71 -15.51 -14.01
N ALA A 64 -14.37 -14.61 -14.93
CA ALA A 64 -15.32 -13.69 -15.56
C ALA A 64 -16.31 -14.40 -16.49
N GLU A 65 -15.92 -15.51 -17.15
CA GLU A 65 -16.80 -16.23 -18.08
C GLU A 65 -18.00 -16.85 -17.34
N THR A 66 -17.77 -17.31 -16.12
CA THR A 66 -18.78 -18.02 -15.32
C THR A 66 -19.31 -17.20 -14.14
N ASN A 67 -18.80 -15.97 -13.95
CA ASN A 67 -19.01 -15.15 -12.76
C ASN A 67 -18.77 -15.93 -11.47
N THR A 68 -17.71 -16.74 -11.44
CA THR A 68 -17.44 -17.66 -10.33
C THR A 68 -16.27 -17.17 -9.50
N VAL A 69 -16.42 -17.26 -8.18
CA VAL A 69 -15.32 -17.16 -7.22
C VAL A 69 -15.12 -18.53 -6.59
N GLN A 70 -13.91 -19.07 -6.71
CA GLN A 70 -13.53 -20.35 -6.15
C GLN A 70 -12.41 -20.18 -5.12
N LEU A 71 -12.66 -20.64 -3.89
CA LEU A 71 -11.66 -20.67 -2.82
C LEU A 71 -11.34 -22.10 -2.38
N ASN A 72 -10.19 -22.30 -1.74
CA ASN A 72 -9.73 -23.60 -1.26
C ASN A 72 -9.19 -23.56 0.18
N ALA A 73 -8.72 -24.72 0.67
CA ALA A 73 -8.28 -24.89 2.05
C ALA A 73 -7.08 -24.01 2.45
N ASN A 74 -6.30 -23.49 1.50
CA ASN A 74 -5.15 -22.63 1.81
C ASN A 74 -5.59 -21.31 2.46
N ILE A 75 -6.80 -20.84 2.16
CA ILE A 75 -7.36 -19.61 2.70
C ILE A 75 -7.70 -19.73 4.20
N LEU A 76 -7.95 -20.94 4.69
CA LEU A 76 -8.32 -21.17 6.10
C LEU A 76 -7.15 -21.00 7.09
N GLN A 77 -5.91 -20.87 6.60
CA GLN A 77 -4.77 -20.56 7.46
C GLN A 77 -4.85 -19.10 7.94
N GLN A 78 -5.31 -18.90 9.18
CA GLN A 78 -5.47 -17.59 9.83
C GLN A 78 -4.70 -17.51 11.15
N ASN A 79 -4.37 -16.29 11.59
CA ASN A 79 -3.72 -16.08 12.88
C ASN A 79 -4.68 -16.43 14.03
N GLN A 80 -4.15 -16.94 15.15
CA GLN A 80 -4.97 -17.35 16.31
C GLN A 80 -5.80 -16.20 16.92
N ASP A 81 -5.37 -14.96 16.71
CA ASP A 81 -6.01 -13.76 17.24
C ASP A 81 -7.13 -13.20 16.35
N GLN A 82 -7.36 -13.78 15.16
CA GLN A 82 -8.44 -13.36 14.27
C GLN A 82 -9.75 -14.12 14.57
N ALA A 83 -10.88 -13.43 14.43
CA ALA A 83 -12.19 -14.07 14.55
C ALA A 83 -12.30 -15.21 13.51
N PRO A 84 -12.94 -16.35 13.86
CA PRO A 84 -13.08 -17.48 12.96
C PRO A 84 -13.59 -17.08 11.58
N TYR A 85 -12.94 -17.58 10.53
CA TYR A 85 -13.33 -17.42 9.12
C TYR A 85 -13.23 -15.99 8.55
N THR A 86 -12.65 -15.03 9.27
CA THR A 86 -12.46 -13.65 8.77
C THR A 86 -11.74 -13.63 7.43
N LYS A 87 -10.61 -14.35 7.34
CA LYS A 87 -9.82 -14.43 6.11
C LYS A 87 -10.59 -15.06 4.94
N LEU A 88 -11.48 -16.01 5.23
CA LEU A 88 -12.31 -16.66 4.22
C LEU A 88 -13.31 -15.68 3.61
N ASP A 89 -13.99 -14.89 4.45
CA ASP A 89 -14.94 -13.88 3.99
C ASP A 89 -14.25 -12.76 3.22
N GLU A 90 -13.13 -12.28 3.74
CA GLU A 90 -12.31 -11.27 3.08
C GLU A 90 -11.79 -11.76 1.73
N SER A 91 -11.47 -13.05 1.61
CA SER A 91 -11.05 -13.62 0.32
C SER A 91 -12.21 -13.67 -0.67
N PHE A 92 -13.41 -14.12 -0.27
CA PHE A 92 -14.56 -14.10 -1.17
C PHE A 92 -14.90 -12.67 -1.62
N GLN A 93 -14.78 -11.69 -0.73
CA GLN A 93 -14.95 -10.27 -1.05
C GLN A 93 -13.88 -9.78 -2.04
N HIS A 94 -12.61 -10.10 -1.80
CA HIS A 94 -11.48 -9.74 -2.65
C HIS A 94 -11.65 -10.27 -4.07
N GLU A 95 -11.88 -11.59 -4.21
CA GLU A 95 -12.07 -12.23 -5.51
C GLU A 95 -13.33 -11.70 -6.23
N THR A 96 -14.40 -11.40 -5.49
CA THR A 96 -15.59 -10.76 -6.07
C THR A 96 -15.32 -9.32 -6.52
N ALA A 97 -14.41 -8.59 -5.86
CA ALA A 97 -14.06 -7.22 -6.24
C ALA A 97 -13.33 -7.15 -7.58
N HIS A 98 -12.64 -8.22 -8.00
CA HIS A 98 -12.09 -8.28 -9.35
C HIS A 98 -13.17 -8.27 -10.44
N LEU A 99 -14.30 -8.95 -10.21
CA LEU A 99 -15.44 -8.98 -11.13
C LEU A 99 -16.15 -7.63 -11.32
N PHE A 100 -15.82 -6.59 -10.52
CA PHE A 100 -16.43 -5.27 -10.68
C PHE A 100 -16.07 -4.58 -11.99
N TYR A 101 -14.87 -4.84 -12.49
CA TYR A 101 -14.37 -4.19 -13.70
C TYR A 101 -14.25 -5.14 -14.90
N ASP A 102 -14.68 -6.39 -14.77
CA ASP A 102 -14.78 -7.34 -15.88
C ASP A 102 -16.07 -7.15 -16.69
N VAL A 103 -15.98 -7.30 -18.02
CA VAL A 103 -17.07 -7.01 -18.97
C VAL A 103 -17.58 -8.28 -19.66
N GLY A 104 -18.79 -8.72 -19.32
CA GLY A 104 -19.34 -10.01 -19.74
C GLY A 104 -18.42 -11.14 -19.33
N ASP A 105 -18.06 -11.97 -20.31
CA ASP A 105 -17.11 -13.08 -20.20
C ASP A 105 -15.64 -12.65 -20.29
N THR A 106 -15.37 -11.34 -20.35
CA THR A 106 -14.04 -10.82 -20.66
C THR A 106 -13.40 -10.16 -19.44
N THR A 107 -12.26 -10.71 -19.03
CA THR A 107 -11.38 -10.11 -18.02
C THR A 107 -10.67 -8.86 -18.57
N ILE A 108 -10.73 -7.75 -17.84
CA ILE A 108 -9.91 -6.57 -18.15
C ILE A 108 -8.49 -6.80 -17.62
N SER A 109 -7.49 -6.70 -18.50
CA SER A 109 -6.09 -6.99 -18.18
C SER A 109 -5.19 -5.77 -18.33
N PHE A 110 -4.14 -5.70 -17.50
CA PHE A 110 -3.14 -4.64 -17.53
C PHE A 110 -1.81 -5.20 -18.01
N ASN A 111 -1.41 -4.88 -19.24
CA ASN A 111 -0.23 -5.49 -19.87
C ASN A 111 1.12 -4.99 -19.30
N PHE A 112 1.07 -4.05 -18.36
CA PHE A 112 2.23 -3.50 -17.65
C PHE A 112 2.35 -4.02 -16.21
N GLY A 113 1.48 -4.96 -15.82
CA GLY A 113 1.73 -5.86 -14.69
C GLY A 113 0.52 -6.13 -13.82
N GLN A 114 0.52 -7.31 -13.21
CA GLN A 114 -0.56 -7.79 -12.34
C GLN A 114 -0.72 -6.95 -11.07
N TRP A 115 0.34 -6.27 -10.62
CA TRP A 115 0.33 -5.46 -9.40
C TRP A 115 -0.81 -4.42 -9.33
N ILE A 116 -1.21 -3.84 -10.47
CA ILE A 116 -2.28 -2.83 -10.49
C ILE A 116 -3.68 -3.46 -10.43
N TRP A 117 -3.80 -4.69 -10.92
CA TRP A 117 -5.03 -5.47 -10.92
C TRP A 117 -5.43 -5.85 -9.50
N GLU A 118 -4.47 -6.43 -8.76
CA GLU A 118 -4.61 -6.73 -7.33
C GLU A 118 -4.91 -5.46 -6.52
N ALA A 119 -4.21 -4.37 -6.80
CA ALA A 119 -4.36 -3.12 -6.07
C ALA A 119 -5.77 -2.53 -6.16
N HIS A 120 -6.46 -2.65 -7.31
CA HIS A 120 -7.84 -2.17 -7.44
C HIS A 120 -8.81 -2.95 -6.56
N ALA A 121 -8.72 -4.28 -6.59
CA ALA A 121 -9.58 -5.14 -5.77
C ALA A 121 -9.33 -4.91 -4.27
N LEU A 122 -8.06 -4.90 -3.85
CA LEU A 122 -7.66 -4.63 -2.47
C LEU A 122 -8.03 -3.23 -2.00
N ALA A 123 -7.87 -2.19 -2.83
CA ALA A 123 -8.23 -0.83 -2.46
C ALA A 123 -9.75 -0.69 -2.24
N GLY A 124 -10.57 -1.23 -3.14
CA GLY A 124 -12.03 -1.24 -2.99
C GLY A 124 -12.48 -2.01 -1.75
N GLN A 125 -11.94 -3.22 -1.56
CA GLN A 125 -12.19 -4.05 -0.38
C GLN A 125 -11.83 -3.32 0.91
N ALA A 126 -10.63 -2.74 0.98
CA ALA A 126 -10.16 -2.09 2.18
C ALA A 126 -11.06 -0.90 2.54
N LEU A 127 -11.43 -0.06 1.57
CA LEU A 127 -12.35 1.08 1.77
C LEU A 127 -13.73 0.62 2.26
N ALA A 128 -14.27 -0.44 1.67
CA ALA A 128 -15.55 -1.01 2.09
C ALA A 128 -15.50 -1.55 3.54
N ASN A 129 -14.41 -2.25 3.89
CA ASN A 129 -14.22 -2.79 5.23
C ASN A 129 -14.04 -1.69 6.26
N GLN A 130 -13.41 -0.57 5.89
CA GLN A 130 -13.29 0.60 6.76
C GLN A 130 -14.66 1.16 7.17
N ASP A 131 -15.59 1.29 6.22
CA ASP A 131 -16.94 1.79 6.51
C ASP A 131 -17.79 0.80 7.32
N VAL A 132 -17.68 -0.50 7.07
CA VAL A 132 -18.49 -1.53 7.73
C VAL A 132 -17.98 -1.88 9.12
N LEU A 133 -16.69 -2.16 9.22
CA LEU A 133 -16.09 -2.70 10.45
C LEU A 133 -15.61 -1.58 11.39
N GLY A 134 -15.50 -0.34 10.91
CA GLY A 134 -14.87 0.76 11.64
C GLY A 134 -13.39 0.49 11.96
N VAL A 135 -12.81 -0.53 11.32
CA VAL A 135 -11.41 -0.90 11.41
C VAL A 135 -10.65 -0.08 10.37
N PRO A 136 -9.43 0.40 10.66
CA PRO A 136 -8.57 0.94 9.62
C PRO A 136 -8.53 0.04 8.38
N THR A 137 -8.79 0.62 7.21
CA THR A 137 -8.43 0.10 5.89
C THR A 137 -7.04 -0.54 6.01
N TYR A 138 -6.91 -1.83 5.68
CA TYR A 138 -5.69 -2.64 5.79
C TYR A 138 -4.38 -1.83 5.66
N GLY A 139 -3.61 -1.71 6.74
CA GLY A 139 -2.30 -1.02 6.71
C GLY A 139 -2.30 0.42 6.16
N SER A 140 -3.46 1.07 6.03
CA SER A 140 -3.59 2.33 5.33
C SER A 140 -3.64 3.48 6.31
N VAL A 141 -2.45 3.97 6.58
CA VAL A 141 -2.28 5.40 6.70
C VAL A 141 -1.26 5.74 5.64
N ALA A 142 -1.40 6.88 4.98
CA ALA A 142 -0.51 7.26 3.88
C ALA A 142 0.99 7.20 4.26
N ALA A 143 1.36 7.29 5.54
CA ALA A 143 2.75 7.07 5.95
C ALA A 143 3.28 5.63 5.79
N ALA A 144 2.44 4.60 5.72
CA ALA A 144 2.92 3.24 5.44
C ALA A 144 3.38 3.09 3.98
N TYR A 145 2.76 3.85 3.06
CA TYR A 145 3.14 3.83 1.66
C TYR A 145 4.55 4.39 1.49
N ASP A 146 4.76 5.62 1.95
CA ASP A 146 6.01 6.34 1.72
C ASP A 146 7.20 5.63 2.44
N THR A 147 6.98 5.02 3.61
CA THR A 147 8.02 4.19 4.26
C THR A 147 8.34 2.92 3.48
N GLN A 148 7.37 2.29 2.82
CA GLN A 148 7.63 1.17 1.91
C GLN A 148 8.30 1.66 0.63
N ALA A 149 7.86 2.76 0.03
CA ALA A 149 8.44 3.32 -1.18
C ALA A 149 9.91 3.73 -1.00
N ASN A 150 10.28 4.18 0.21
CA ASN A 150 11.65 4.57 0.55
C ASN A 150 12.68 3.43 0.42
N ILE A 151 12.28 2.14 0.44
CA ILE A 151 13.23 1.04 0.21
C ILE A 151 13.72 0.99 -1.25
N GLY A 152 13.08 1.74 -2.14
CA GLY A 152 13.47 1.91 -3.53
C GLY A 152 12.96 0.80 -4.45
N TYR A 153 13.02 1.09 -5.75
CA TYR A 153 12.49 0.21 -6.80
C TYR A 153 13.22 -1.14 -6.85
N GLU A 154 14.47 -1.21 -6.43
CA GLU A 154 15.24 -2.45 -6.48
C GLU A 154 14.70 -3.52 -5.50
N ALA A 155 14.23 -3.12 -4.33
CA ALA A 155 13.64 -4.02 -3.34
C ALA A 155 12.12 -4.14 -3.49
N LEU A 156 11.42 -3.05 -3.85
CA LEU A 156 9.96 -3.02 -3.87
C LEU A 156 9.33 -3.54 -5.16
N ASN A 157 9.86 -3.19 -6.34
CA ASN A 157 9.34 -3.41 -7.71
C ASN A 157 8.13 -4.36 -7.86
N GLY A 158 7.16 -3.93 -8.67
CA GLY A 158 6.04 -4.76 -9.09
C GLY A 158 6.47 -5.91 -10.01
N VAL A 159 5.46 -6.67 -10.43
CA VAL A 159 5.63 -7.87 -11.26
C VAL A 159 4.65 -7.88 -12.43
N LEU A 160 5.05 -8.56 -13.51
CA LEU A 160 4.15 -8.90 -14.60
C LEU A 160 3.23 -10.06 -14.22
N ARG A 161 3.70 -10.99 -13.38
CA ARG A 161 2.99 -12.21 -12.98
C ARG A 161 3.30 -12.61 -11.55
N ASP A 162 2.39 -13.35 -10.91
CA ASP A 162 2.55 -13.81 -9.52
C ASP A 162 3.82 -14.57 -9.22
N GLY A 163 4.29 -15.41 -10.14
CA GLY A 163 5.47 -16.25 -9.93
C GLY A 163 6.80 -15.48 -9.83
N GLU A 164 6.82 -14.18 -10.10
CA GLU A 164 8.06 -13.40 -10.17
C GLU A 164 8.55 -12.86 -8.82
N LYS A 165 7.65 -12.76 -7.83
CA LYS A 165 7.96 -12.19 -6.50
C LYS A 165 8.06 -13.30 -5.45
N TRP A 166 9.06 -13.24 -4.58
CA TRP A 166 9.14 -14.16 -3.44
C TRP A 166 8.06 -13.87 -2.39
N ASN A 167 7.71 -12.60 -2.24
CA ASN A 167 6.70 -12.12 -1.31
C ASN A 167 5.83 -11.05 -1.97
N ARG A 168 4.67 -11.49 -2.48
CA ARG A 168 3.70 -10.63 -3.19
C ARG A 168 3.06 -9.59 -2.28
N THR A 169 2.91 -9.88 -0.99
CA THR A 169 2.33 -8.97 0.01
C THR A 169 2.98 -7.58 -0.01
N ILE A 170 4.28 -7.50 -0.28
CA ILE A 170 5.02 -6.22 -0.39
C ILE A 170 4.47 -5.37 -1.55
N VAL A 171 4.36 -5.99 -2.72
CA VAL A 171 3.92 -5.33 -3.96
C VAL A 171 2.46 -4.94 -3.83
N ASP A 172 1.62 -5.87 -3.41
CA ASP A 172 0.18 -5.68 -3.38
C ASP A 172 -0.19 -4.66 -2.30
N SER A 173 0.46 -4.70 -1.13
CA SER A 173 0.28 -3.67 -0.09
C SER A 173 0.73 -2.29 -0.58
N SER A 174 1.91 -2.18 -1.19
CA SER A 174 2.42 -0.89 -1.66
C SER A 174 1.55 -0.30 -2.78
N ALA A 175 1.16 -1.11 -3.77
CA ALA A 175 0.29 -0.68 -4.85
C ALA A 175 -1.11 -0.27 -4.36
N THR A 176 -1.68 -1.06 -3.44
CA THR A 176 -2.96 -0.74 -2.80
C THR A 176 -2.88 0.60 -2.06
N GLN A 177 -1.85 0.80 -1.24
CA GLN A 177 -1.67 2.04 -0.50
C GLN A 177 -1.45 3.25 -1.41
N ALA A 178 -0.76 3.08 -2.55
CA ALA A 178 -0.64 4.13 -3.57
C ALA A 178 -2.01 4.54 -4.15
N LEU A 179 -2.88 3.57 -4.45
CA LEU A 179 -4.24 3.84 -4.94
C LEU A 179 -5.12 4.50 -3.87
N LEU A 180 -5.02 4.06 -2.62
CA LEU A 180 -5.73 4.69 -1.50
C LEU A 180 -5.28 6.13 -1.27
N LEU A 181 -3.99 6.40 -1.39
CA LEU A 181 -3.43 7.75 -1.30
C LEU A 181 -3.95 8.66 -2.43
N LEU A 182 -3.99 8.15 -3.67
CA LEU A 182 -4.62 8.86 -4.79
C LEU A 182 -6.11 9.11 -4.53
N ALA A 183 -6.83 8.11 -4.00
CA ALA A 183 -8.25 8.25 -3.69
C ALA A 183 -8.50 9.34 -2.64
N ASP A 184 -7.70 9.39 -1.58
CA ASP A 184 -7.80 10.41 -0.53
C ASP A 184 -7.54 11.82 -1.05
N VAL A 185 -6.45 11.97 -1.81
CA VAL A 185 -6.02 13.29 -2.30
C VAL A 185 -6.95 13.79 -3.41
N LEU A 186 -7.33 12.95 -4.36
CA LEU A 186 -8.04 13.36 -5.58
C LEU A 186 -9.56 13.37 -5.43
N SER A 187 -10.06 12.90 -4.28
CA SER A 187 -11.49 12.91 -3.92
C SER A 187 -11.82 13.84 -2.76
N SER A 188 -10.93 14.72 -2.31
CA SER A 188 -11.15 15.49 -1.06
C SER A 188 -12.40 16.40 -1.02
N GLU A 189 -13.14 16.53 -2.13
CA GLU A 189 -14.40 17.28 -2.24
C GLU A 189 -15.62 16.37 -2.47
N SER A 190 -15.43 15.05 -2.45
CA SER A 190 -16.43 14.01 -2.73
C SER A 190 -16.29 12.82 -1.76
N ASP A 191 -17.20 11.85 -1.84
CA ASP A 191 -17.25 10.66 -0.99
C ASP A 191 -16.14 9.60 -1.32
N ARG A 192 -14.90 10.04 -1.54
CA ARG A 192 -13.76 9.19 -1.98
C ARG A 192 -14.01 8.45 -3.30
N ASP A 193 -14.57 9.16 -4.29
CA ASP A 193 -15.06 8.59 -5.55
C ASP A 193 -14.04 8.44 -6.69
N PHE A 194 -12.75 8.73 -6.45
CA PHE A 194 -11.73 8.69 -7.52
C PHE A 194 -11.62 7.31 -8.18
N LEU A 195 -11.59 6.22 -7.41
CA LEU A 195 -11.50 4.86 -7.97
C LEU A 195 -12.74 4.52 -8.81
N LYS A 196 -13.93 4.94 -8.39
CA LYS A 196 -15.17 4.81 -9.16
C LYS A 196 -15.08 5.56 -10.50
N ARG A 197 -14.50 6.76 -10.52
CA ARG A 197 -14.25 7.51 -11.77
C ARG A 197 -13.22 6.81 -12.67
N VAL A 198 -12.16 6.22 -12.09
CA VAL A 198 -11.18 5.41 -12.83
C VAL A 198 -11.87 4.21 -13.48
N ASN A 199 -12.69 3.46 -12.74
CA ASN A 199 -13.43 2.32 -13.27
C ASN A 199 -14.42 2.73 -14.37
N ALA A 200 -15.11 3.86 -14.22
CA ALA A 200 -15.94 4.41 -15.29
C ALA A 200 -15.13 4.71 -16.57
N GLY A 201 -13.91 5.22 -16.43
CA GLY A 201 -12.98 5.43 -17.54
C GLY A 201 -12.51 4.13 -18.20
N ILE A 202 -12.22 3.10 -17.41
CA ILE A 202 -11.90 1.74 -17.90
C ILE A 202 -13.06 1.20 -18.76
N LEU A 203 -14.29 1.24 -18.24
CA LEU A 203 -15.48 0.78 -18.96
C LEU A 203 -15.73 1.58 -20.25
N ALA A 204 -15.61 2.91 -20.19
CA ALA A 204 -15.78 3.77 -21.36
C ALA A 204 -14.74 3.46 -22.45
N ARG A 205 -13.48 3.22 -22.05
CA ARG A 205 -12.42 2.79 -22.96
C ARG A 205 -12.72 1.43 -23.57
N TYR A 206 -13.16 0.44 -22.80
CA TYR A 206 -13.56 -0.86 -23.35
C TYR A 206 -14.71 -0.70 -24.35
N ARG A 207 -15.80 -0.02 -23.98
CA ARG A 207 -16.97 0.19 -24.84
C ARG A 207 -16.65 0.90 -26.17
N SER A 208 -15.67 1.79 -26.17
CA SER A 208 -15.27 2.53 -27.38
C SER A 208 -14.33 1.76 -28.31
N THR A 209 -13.66 0.72 -27.82
CA THR A 209 -12.58 0.05 -28.56
C THR A 209 -12.74 -1.46 -28.72
N GLY A 210 -13.56 -2.08 -27.87
CA GLY A 210 -13.68 -3.54 -27.74
C GLY A 210 -12.41 -4.24 -27.25
N ASN A 211 -11.36 -3.51 -26.82
CA ASN A 211 -10.11 -4.10 -26.38
C ASN A 211 -10.04 -4.18 -24.85
N PRO A 212 -9.98 -5.39 -24.26
CA PRO A 212 -9.87 -5.57 -22.81
C PRO A 212 -8.48 -5.30 -22.23
N GLU A 213 -7.45 -5.23 -23.08
CA GLU A 213 -6.09 -4.97 -22.63
C GLU A 213 -5.83 -3.46 -22.46
N ILE A 214 -5.28 -3.08 -21.29
CA ILE A 214 -4.93 -1.71 -20.91
C ILE A 214 -3.42 -1.58 -20.81
N SER A 215 -2.86 -0.65 -21.60
CA SER A 215 -1.46 -0.23 -21.54
C SER A 215 -1.19 0.76 -20.41
N ALA A 216 0.09 0.92 -20.03
CA ALA A 216 0.50 1.92 -19.04
C ALA A 216 0.11 3.34 -19.49
N GLU A 217 0.25 3.65 -20.77
CA GLU A 217 -0.13 4.95 -21.35
C GLU A 217 -1.64 5.17 -21.31
N THR A 218 -2.43 4.14 -21.65
CA THR A 218 -3.89 4.21 -21.55
C THR A 218 -4.31 4.41 -20.09
N TYR A 219 -3.71 3.67 -19.17
CA TYR A 219 -4.03 3.77 -17.75
C TYR A 219 -3.65 5.13 -17.16
N ARG A 220 -2.47 5.67 -17.54
CA ARG A 220 -2.06 7.06 -17.22
C ARG A 220 -3.11 8.07 -17.65
N ALA A 221 -3.64 7.94 -18.87
CA ALA A 221 -4.67 8.84 -19.37
C ALA A 221 -5.98 8.72 -18.56
N ILE A 222 -6.42 7.50 -18.24
CA ILE A 222 -7.62 7.26 -17.42
C ILE A 222 -7.47 7.89 -16.03
N LEU A 223 -6.33 7.72 -15.37
CA LEU A 223 -6.06 8.33 -14.06
C LEU A 223 -6.11 9.86 -14.13
N ASN A 224 -5.50 10.44 -15.16
CA ASN A 224 -5.44 11.89 -15.34
C ASN A 224 -6.81 12.49 -15.66
N GLU A 225 -7.62 11.82 -16.48
CA GLU A 225 -8.99 12.22 -16.77
C GLU A 225 -9.87 12.11 -15.53
N ALA A 226 -9.80 10.96 -14.83
CA ALA A 226 -10.54 10.73 -13.59
C ALA A 226 -10.22 11.80 -12.54
N ALA A 227 -8.99 12.33 -12.50
CA ALA A 227 -8.58 13.36 -11.55
C ALA A 227 -9.16 14.75 -11.85
N GLY A 228 -9.69 15.01 -13.04
CA GLY A 228 -10.29 16.30 -13.39
C GLY A 228 -9.32 17.49 -13.30
N GLY A 229 -8.03 17.26 -13.60
CA GLY A 229 -6.98 18.29 -13.53
C GLY A 229 -6.33 18.48 -12.16
N ARG A 230 -6.77 17.75 -11.13
CA ARG A 230 -6.10 17.71 -9.82
C ARG A 230 -4.75 17.00 -9.91
N GLN A 231 -3.85 17.32 -8.98
CA GLN A 231 -2.48 16.82 -8.95
C GLN A 231 -2.16 16.03 -7.68
N MET A 232 -1.20 15.12 -7.80
CA MET A 232 -0.58 14.39 -6.70
C MET A 232 0.89 14.79 -6.61
N ASP A 233 1.31 15.36 -5.48
CA ASP A 233 2.69 15.84 -5.25
C ASP A 233 3.20 16.78 -6.36
N GLY A 234 2.31 17.64 -6.88
CA GLY A 234 2.60 18.57 -7.98
C GLY A 234 2.67 17.93 -9.38
N GLN A 235 2.33 16.65 -9.52
CA GLN A 235 2.36 15.91 -10.78
C GLN A 235 0.96 15.45 -11.20
N SER A 236 0.80 15.08 -12.48
CA SER A 236 -0.41 14.37 -12.92
C SER A 236 -0.49 13.01 -12.22
N PRO A 237 -1.66 12.53 -11.80
CA PRO A 237 -1.77 11.26 -11.06
C PRO A 237 -1.18 10.04 -11.77
N GLY A 238 -1.34 9.97 -13.08
CA GLY A 238 -0.75 8.90 -13.89
C GLY A 238 0.78 8.97 -13.98
N ASP A 239 1.37 10.17 -14.01
CA ASP A 239 2.83 10.32 -13.95
C ASP A 239 3.35 10.00 -12.55
N TRP A 240 2.63 10.47 -11.52
CA TRP A 240 2.99 10.19 -10.13
C TRP A 240 3.01 8.70 -9.84
N LEU A 241 1.94 7.95 -10.20
CA LEU A 241 1.85 6.52 -9.92
C LEU A 241 2.91 5.73 -10.67
N LEU A 242 3.13 6.04 -11.96
CA LEU A 242 4.10 5.33 -12.79
C LEU A 242 5.56 5.70 -12.48
N ALA A 243 5.80 6.74 -11.69
CA ALA A 243 7.11 7.06 -11.12
C ALA A 243 7.42 6.30 -9.82
N GLN A 244 6.43 5.60 -9.25
CA GLN A 244 6.60 4.90 -7.98
C GLN A 244 7.42 3.61 -8.14
N PRO A 245 8.16 3.18 -7.10
CA PRO A 245 8.92 1.94 -7.10
C PRO A 245 8.12 0.71 -7.55
N VAL A 246 6.85 0.61 -7.16
CA VAL A 246 5.97 -0.52 -7.48
C VAL A 246 5.62 -0.61 -8.97
N ALA A 247 5.66 0.51 -9.71
CA ALA A 247 5.37 0.51 -11.15
C ALA A 247 6.55 -0.01 -12.00
N ASN A 248 7.75 -0.13 -11.41
CA ASN A 248 8.86 -0.76 -12.10
C ASN A 248 8.66 -2.28 -12.09
N VAL A 249 8.50 -2.91 -13.25
CA VAL A 249 8.42 -4.37 -13.40
C VAL A 249 9.71 -4.99 -13.93
N ALA A 250 10.68 -4.16 -14.32
CA ALA A 250 11.97 -4.56 -14.87
C ALA A 250 13.10 -4.33 -13.86
N GLY A 251 12.90 -4.79 -12.62
CA GLY A 251 13.91 -4.71 -11.57
C GLY A 251 15.22 -5.38 -11.98
N LYS A 252 16.35 -4.90 -11.47
CA LYS A 252 17.66 -5.48 -11.80
C LYS A 252 17.80 -6.86 -11.13
N THR A 253 18.66 -7.72 -11.66
CA THR A 253 19.06 -8.97 -10.99
C THR A 253 20.15 -8.69 -9.96
N GLY A 254 20.10 -9.34 -8.81
CA GLY A 254 21.09 -9.17 -7.76
C GLY A 254 20.57 -9.53 -6.39
N ASP A 255 21.37 -9.20 -5.38
CA ASP A 255 21.03 -9.36 -3.98
C ASP A 255 20.47 -8.05 -3.41
N TYR A 256 19.37 -8.19 -2.69
CA TYR A 256 18.63 -7.07 -2.13
C TYR A 256 18.40 -7.28 -0.64
N LEU A 257 18.44 -6.18 0.09
CA LEU A 257 18.23 -6.11 1.53
C LEU A 257 17.37 -4.88 1.81
N ALA A 258 16.36 -5.01 2.65
CA ALA A 258 15.49 -3.92 3.03
C ALA A 258 15.04 -4.04 4.48
N VAL A 259 14.70 -2.88 5.05
CA VAL A 259 14.05 -2.74 6.34
C VAL A 259 12.87 -1.78 6.17
N VAL A 260 11.71 -2.16 6.72
CA VAL A 260 10.50 -1.34 6.74
C VAL A 260 10.08 -1.17 8.19
N PRO A 261 10.18 0.05 8.76
CA PRO A 261 9.57 0.36 10.05
C PRO A 261 8.05 0.21 9.94
N GLN A 262 7.48 -0.67 10.74
CA GLN A 262 6.05 -0.94 10.78
C GLN A 262 5.44 -0.27 12.00
N TYR A 263 4.54 0.66 11.73
CA TYR A 263 3.59 1.17 12.71
C TYR A 263 2.49 0.11 12.93
N SER A 264 1.92 0.07 14.13
CA SER A 264 0.83 -0.87 14.43
C SER A 264 -0.28 -0.73 13.39
N ALA A 265 -0.85 -1.85 12.92
CA ALA A 265 -2.02 -1.84 12.04
C ALA A 265 -3.23 -1.08 12.66
N ALA A 266 -3.28 -1.00 14.00
CA ALA A 266 -4.21 -0.16 14.75
C ALA A 266 -3.64 1.25 14.97
N TRP A 267 -3.09 1.89 13.93
CA TRP A 267 -2.42 3.19 14.10
C TRP A 267 -3.39 4.28 14.60
N TYR A 268 -4.69 4.14 14.32
CA TYR A 268 -5.71 5.02 14.89
C TYR A 268 -5.80 4.89 16.41
N GLY A 269 -5.70 6.01 17.10
CA GLY A 269 -5.69 6.05 18.56
C GLY A 269 -4.36 5.61 19.17
N MET A 270 -3.29 5.45 18.38
CA MET A 270 -1.94 5.15 18.84
C MET A 270 -0.99 6.33 18.64
N GLU A 271 0.08 6.33 19.43
CA GLU A 271 1.22 7.23 19.25
C GLU A 271 1.96 6.90 17.95
N LEU A 272 2.63 7.88 17.36
CA LEU A 272 3.49 7.64 16.21
C LEU A 272 4.78 6.98 16.71
N PHE A 273 4.80 5.65 16.74
CA PHE A 273 5.95 4.86 17.17
C PHE A 273 5.97 3.54 16.40
N PRO A 274 7.07 3.17 15.72
CA PRO A 274 7.13 1.89 15.03
C PRO A 274 7.09 0.77 16.06
N THR A 275 6.14 -0.15 15.92
CA THR A 275 6.03 -1.31 16.82
C THR A 275 7.00 -2.42 16.43
N ARG A 276 7.30 -2.52 15.13
CA ARG A 276 8.16 -3.57 14.57
C ARG A 276 9.04 -3.00 13.46
N PHE A 277 10.12 -3.69 13.18
CA PHE A 277 10.97 -3.48 12.01
C PHE A 277 10.93 -4.76 11.20
N TRP A 278 10.37 -4.69 10.01
CA TRP A 278 10.32 -5.82 9.11
C TRP A 278 11.55 -5.80 8.21
N ASN A 279 12.33 -6.87 8.26
CA ASN A 279 13.61 -6.99 7.57
C ASN A 279 13.55 -8.19 6.65
N PHE A 280 14.02 -8.01 5.42
CA PHE A 280 14.05 -9.10 4.46
C PHE A 280 15.20 -8.92 3.48
N ALA A 281 15.66 -10.06 3.00
CA ALA A 281 16.68 -10.13 1.96
C ALA A 281 16.30 -11.21 0.96
N PHE A 282 16.56 -10.94 -0.31
CA PHE A 282 16.26 -11.87 -1.39
C PHE A 282 17.26 -11.69 -2.53
N GLN A 283 17.41 -12.74 -3.32
CA GLN A 283 18.12 -12.70 -4.59
C GLN A 283 17.10 -12.66 -5.71
N ARG A 284 17.25 -11.72 -6.66
CA ARG A 284 16.51 -11.71 -7.92
C ARG A 284 17.38 -12.28 -9.04
N GLU A 285 16.83 -13.26 -9.73
CA GLU A 285 17.43 -13.88 -10.90
C GLU A 285 16.47 -13.75 -12.09
N LYS A 286 17.03 -13.78 -13.30
CA LYS A 286 16.23 -13.83 -14.52
C LYS A 286 16.20 -15.26 -15.05
N THR A 287 15.03 -15.87 -15.09
CA THR A 287 14.83 -17.25 -15.56
C THR A 287 14.04 -17.23 -16.86
N GLY A 288 14.74 -17.21 -17.99
CA GLY A 288 14.11 -17.03 -19.29
C GLY A 288 13.64 -15.58 -19.50
N GLN A 289 12.33 -15.39 -19.70
CA GLN A 289 11.74 -14.05 -19.83
C GLN A 289 11.30 -13.46 -18.49
N ASP A 290 11.07 -14.30 -17.48
CA ASP A 290 10.49 -13.91 -16.21
C ASP A 290 11.60 -13.69 -15.16
N TYR A 291 11.29 -12.91 -14.14
CA TYR A 291 12.12 -12.80 -12.94
C TYR A 291 11.72 -13.84 -11.91
N ARG A 292 12.65 -14.20 -11.03
CA ARG A 292 12.36 -15.01 -9.85
C ARG A 292 13.12 -14.45 -8.68
N GLU A 293 12.41 -14.22 -7.58
CA GLU A 293 13.02 -13.84 -6.31
C GLU A 293 13.05 -15.05 -5.36
N THR A 294 14.16 -15.21 -4.64
CA THR A 294 14.34 -16.27 -3.64
C THR A 294 14.88 -15.65 -2.35
N ALA A 295 14.26 -15.98 -1.21
CA ALA A 295 14.69 -15.46 0.08
C ALA A 295 16.14 -15.86 0.43
N ARG A 296 16.89 -14.93 1.05
CA ARG A 296 18.22 -15.19 1.63
C ARG A 296 18.08 -15.62 3.09
N GLU A 297 17.51 -16.80 3.30
CA GLU A 297 17.28 -17.35 4.65
C GLU A 297 18.61 -17.58 5.39
N GLY A 298 18.61 -17.31 6.70
CA GLY A 298 19.78 -17.46 7.56
C GLY A 298 20.84 -16.36 7.42
N LEU A 299 20.65 -15.39 6.52
CA LEU A 299 21.53 -14.22 6.41
C LEU A 299 21.46 -13.39 7.70
N GLU A 300 22.59 -13.22 8.38
CA GLU A 300 22.68 -12.32 9.53
C GLU A 300 22.71 -10.87 9.05
N VAL A 301 21.78 -10.06 9.57
CA VAL A 301 21.68 -8.64 9.28
C VAL A 301 21.93 -7.83 10.55
N THR A 302 22.66 -6.73 10.43
CA THR A 302 22.84 -5.74 11.50
C THR A 302 21.92 -4.56 11.24
N LEU A 303 21.11 -4.23 12.23
CA LEU A 303 20.25 -3.05 12.23
C LEU A 303 20.86 -2.02 13.16
N THR A 304 21.10 -0.82 12.65
CA THR A 304 21.58 0.32 13.43
C THR A 304 20.64 1.50 13.23
N VAL A 305 20.17 2.07 14.34
CA VAL A 305 19.30 3.24 14.34
C VAL A 305 20.12 4.46 14.74
N TYR A 306 20.02 5.50 13.93
CA TYR A 306 20.66 6.79 14.13
C TYR A 306 19.61 7.86 14.40
N ASP A 307 19.90 8.77 15.33
CA ASP A 307 19.12 9.99 15.49
C ASP A 307 19.49 11.04 14.44
N ALA A 308 18.86 12.21 14.52
CA ALA A 308 19.08 13.29 13.57
C ALA A 308 20.47 13.94 13.64
N ASN A 309 21.23 13.72 14.71
CA ASN A 309 22.62 14.17 14.85
C ASN A 309 23.63 13.14 14.34
N GLY A 310 23.16 11.94 13.96
CA GLY A 310 23.99 10.82 13.55
C GLY A 310 24.51 9.97 14.72
N ASP A 311 23.98 10.17 15.92
CA ASP A 311 24.34 9.34 17.07
C ASP A 311 23.58 8.01 17.03
N VAL A 312 24.27 6.93 17.40
CA VAL A 312 23.66 5.59 17.45
C VAL A 312 22.73 5.50 18.66
N VAL A 313 21.45 5.29 18.40
CA VAL A 313 20.39 5.13 19.39
C VAL A 313 20.21 3.68 19.80
N GLY A 314 20.44 2.77 18.85
CA GLY A 314 20.23 1.35 19.04
C GLY A 314 20.90 0.54 17.95
N GLN A 315 21.35 -0.66 18.30
CA GLN A 315 21.92 -1.59 17.35
C GLN A 315 21.61 -3.02 17.78
N THR A 316 21.24 -3.87 16.82
CA THR A 316 21.06 -5.29 17.06
C THR A 316 21.37 -6.10 15.81
N ALA A 317 21.74 -7.37 16.01
CA ALA A 317 21.90 -8.32 14.93
C ALA A 317 20.75 -9.33 14.97
N VAL A 318 20.16 -9.60 13.81
CA VAL A 318 19.07 -10.58 13.67
C VAL A 318 19.29 -11.40 12.40
N PRO A 319 19.04 -12.71 12.43
CA PRO A 319 19.01 -13.50 11.20
C PRO A 319 17.71 -13.22 10.42
N ILE A 320 17.79 -13.28 9.09
CA ILE A 320 16.61 -13.39 8.23
C ILE A 320 16.03 -14.80 8.37
N SER A 321 14.80 -14.90 8.87
CA SER A 321 14.07 -16.16 8.96
C SER A 321 13.52 -16.59 7.60
N ALA A 322 13.16 -17.87 7.51
CA ALA A 322 12.38 -18.41 6.40
C ALA A 322 11.03 -17.69 6.24
N GLY A 323 10.41 -17.82 5.08
CA GLY A 323 9.05 -17.31 4.83
C GLY A 323 9.03 -15.89 4.24
N MET A 324 8.51 -14.90 4.96
CA MET A 324 8.31 -13.51 4.52
C MET A 324 9.35 -12.53 5.08
N GLY A 325 10.46 -13.02 5.64
CA GLY A 325 11.46 -12.20 6.35
C GLY A 325 11.26 -12.20 7.87
N THR A 326 11.97 -11.32 8.57
CA THR A 326 12.00 -11.24 10.04
C THR A 326 11.34 -9.96 10.54
N GLU A 327 10.36 -10.08 11.41
CA GLU A 327 9.84 -8.96 12.19
C GLU A 327 10.57 -8.86 13.54
N LEU A 328 11.23 -7.72 13.76
CA LEU A 328 11.89 -7.40 15.02
C LEU A 328 11.01 -6.45 15.84
N ASP A 329 10.68 -6.84 17.07
CA ASP A 329 10.02 -5.95 18.02
C ASP A 329 10.89 -4.71 18.29
N SER A 330 10.29 -3.53 18.15
CA SER A 330 10.94 -2.24 18.40
C SER A 330 11.62 -2.16 19.77
N GLY A 331 11.08 -2.78 20.83
CA GLY A 331 11.66 -2.77 22.17
C GLY A 331 12.99 -3.55 22.29
N LYS A 332 13.37 -4.31 21.25
CA LYS A 332 14.69 -4.97 21.16
C LYS A 332 15.74 -4.13 20.43
N LEU A 333 15.32 -3.05 19.76
CA LEU A 333 16.20 -2.17 18.98
C LEU A 333 16.28 -0.77 19.58
N LEU A 334 15.14 -0.24 20.06
CA LEU A 334 15.01 1.13 20.54
C LEU A 334 14.97 1.16 22.08
N PRO A 335 15.59 2.16 22.72
CA PRO A 335 15.44 2.38 24.15
C PRO A 335 14.00 2.79 24.49
N ARG A 336 13.57 2.49 25.71
CA ARG A 336 12.19 2.77 26.16
C ARG A 336 11.90 4.27 26.25
N ASP A 337 12.92 5.07 26.53
CA ASP A 337 12.90 6.52 26.74
C ASP A 337 13.41 7.29 25.51
N ILE A 338 13.29 6.71 24.31
CA ILE A 338 13.58 7.40 23.04
C ILE A 338 12.76 8.69 22.93
N ASN A 339 13.43 9.77 22.51
CA ASN A 339 12.83 11.09 22.34
C ASN A 339 11.97 11.18 21.06
N ASP A 340 11.16 12.23 20.97
CA ASP A 340 10.42 12.54 19.75
C ASP A 340 11.38 13.13 18.70
N GLY A 341 11.25 12.70 17.44
CA GLY A 341 12.20 13.03 16.37
C GLY A 341 12.13 12.06 15.19
N ALA A 342 12.86 12.40 14.12
CA ALA A 342 13.13 11.46 13.04
C ALA A 342 14.34 10.58 13.35
N TYR A 343 14.28 9.36 12.82
CA TYR A 343 15.30 8.34 13.00
C TYR A 343 15.56 7.65 11.66
N LEU A 344 16.83 7.36 11.41
CA LEU A 344 17.28 6.58 10.27
C LEU A 344 17.61 5.17 10.75
N VAL A 345 17.02 4.16 10.12
CA VAL A 345 17.41 2.76 10.30
C VAL A 345 18.26 2.34 9.12
N ARG A 346 19.49 1.91 9.42
CA ARG A 346 20.41 1.30 8.47
C ARG A 346 20.39 -0.20 8.69
N VAL A 347 20.25 -0.95 7.60
CA VAL A 347 20.38 -2.41 7.62
C VAL A 347 21.58 -2.81 6.78
N GLU A 348 22.41 -3.69 7.35
CA GLU A 348 23.66 -4.14 6.72
C GLU A 348 23.78 -5.66 6.76
N ALA A 349 24.30 -6.24 5.69
CA ALA A 349 24.64 -7.65 5.62
C ALA A 349 25.86 -7.88 4.73
N ASN A 350 26.41 -9.09 4.76
CA ASN A 350 27.45 -9.51 3.84
C ASN A 350 27.00 -10.78 3.10
N VAL A 351 26.99 -10.72 1.77
CA VAL A 351 26.72 -11.88 0.92
C VAL A 351 27.97 -12.14 0.08
N GLU A 352 28.62 -13.28 0.35
CA GLU A 352 29.81 -13.73 -0.40
C GLU A 352 30.94 -12.67 -0.46
N GLY A 353 31.19 -11.97 0.64
CA GLY A 353 32.21 -10.93 0.74
C GLY A 353 31.75 -9.56 0.22
N LYS A 354 30.54 -9.42 -0.32
CA LYS A 354 29.98 -8.14 -0.79
C LYS A 354 29.06 -7.53 0.27
N PRO A 355 29.27 -6.24 0.62
CA PRO A 355 28.35 -5.56 1.53
C PRO A 355 27.02 -5.27 0.84
N LEU A 356 25.92 -5.53 1.56
CA LEU A 356 24.59 -5.05 1.24
C LEU A 356 24.20 -4.03 2.30
N VAL A 357 23.76 -2.85 1.86
CA VAL A 357 23.34 -1.76 2.74
C VAL A 357 22.05 -1.17 2.21
N SER A 358 21.11 -0.92 3.11
CA SER A 358 19.88 -0.19 2.82
C SER A 358 19.48 0.69 3.99
N TYR A 359 18.64 1.68 3.70
CA TYR A 359 18.22 2.71 4.63
C TYR A 359 16.71 2.88 4.58
N ASN A 360 16.12 3.21 5.72
CA ASN A 360 14.75 3.68 5.80
C ASN A 360 14.63 4.66 6.97
N TYR A 361 13.49 5.34 7.06
CA TYR A 361 13.24 6.36 8.07
C TYR A 361 11.93 6.11 8.77
N PHE A 362 11.86 6.58 10.01
CA PHE A 362 10.64 6.63 10.78
C PHE A 362 10.68 7.87 11.67
N VAL A 363 9.50 8.26 12.15
CA VAL A 363 9.36 9.33 13.13
C VAL A 363 8.75 8.76 14.41
N VAL A 364 9.23 9.26 15.55
CA VAL A 364 8.65 9.06 16.87
C VAL A 364 7.98 10.36 17.31
N MET A 365 6.69 10.29 17.68
CA MET A 365 5.94 11.39 18.30
C MET A 365 5.03 10.83 19.39
N ARG A 366 5.60 10.56 20.57
CA ARG A 366 4.89 9.99 21.72
C ARG A 366 4.16 11.02 22.56
N GLN A 367 4.65 12.26 22.57
CA GLN A 367 4.01 13.34 23.31
C GLN A 367 2.91 14.04 22.49
N ALA A 368 2.84 13.79 21.19
CA ALA A 368 1.85 14.36 20.31
C ALA A 368 0.48 13.68 20.44
N SER A 369 -0.54 14.34 19.90
CA SER A 369 -1.86 13.73 19.77
C SER A 369 -1.78 12.47 18.90
N LYS A 370 -2.51 11.44 19.34
CA LYS A 370 -2.64 10.15 18.66
C LYS A 370 -3.17 10.35 17.23
N VAL A 371 -2.74 9.50 16.31
CA VAL A 371 -3.19 9.57 14.91
C VAL A 371 -4.65 9.17 14.81
N THR A 372 -5.41 9.88 13.97
CA THR A 372 -6.84 9.67 13.72
C THR A 372 -7.12 9.35 12.25
N ILE A 373 -8.34 8.87 11.96
CA ILE A 373 -8.82 8.62 10.58
C ILE A 373 -8.85 9.91 9.74
N GLU A 374 -9.04 11.04 10.42
CA GLU A 374 -8.96 12.39 9.87
C GLU A 374 -7.83 13.07 10.64
N ASP A 375 -6.66 13.17 10.04
CA ASP A 375 -5.48 13.71 10.70
C ASP A 375 -4.84 14.70 9.74
N ASP A 376 -4.67 15.94 10.16
CA ASP A 376 -4.25 17.05 9.32
C ASP A 376 -2.73 17.15 9.14
N ARG A 377 -1.96 16.23 9.73
CA ARG A 377 -0.50 16.27 9.71
C ARG A 377 0.11 15.66 8.44
N LEU A 378 0.95 16.45 7.78
CA LEU A 378 2.01 16.00 6.90
C LEU A 378 3.32 16.05 7.69
N ILE A 379 3.89 14.88 7.95
CA ILE A 379 5.15 14.69 8.68
C ILE A 379 6.26 14.56 7.65
N VAL A 380 7.26 15.42 7.71
CA VAL A 380 8.32 15.51 6.71
C VAL A 380 9.64 15.17 7.35
N VAL A 381 10.21 14.02 6.98
CA VAL A 381 11.57 13.62 7.34
C VAL A 381 12.56 14.40 6.48
N LEU A 382 13.49 15.10 7.10
CA LEU A 382 14.52 15.86 6.41
C LEU A 382 15.75 14.98 6.21
N THR A 383 16.16 14.78 4.97
CA THR A 383 17.35 13.98 4.65
C THR A 383 18.34 14.77 3.81
N ASP A 384 19.58 14.30 3.79
CA ASP A 384 20.58 14.76 2.82
C ASP A 384 20.22 14.34 1.39
N ALA A 385 21.02 14.80 0.42
CA ALA A 385 20.78 14.57 -1.00
C ALA A 385 20.83 13.08 -1.38
N SER A 386 21.60 12.27 -0.66
CA SER A 386 21.70 10.82 -0.86
C SER A 386 20.65 10.02 -0.11
N GLY A 387 19.92 10.63 0.83
CA GLY A 387 19.08 9.93 1.81
C GLY A 387 19.89 9.13 2.85
N SER A 388 21.21 9.20 2.85
CA SER A 388 22.03 8.40 3.77
C SER A 388 22.10 8.96 5.18
N ALA A 389 21.68 10.21 5.37
CA ALA A 389 21.68 10.87 6.66
C ALA A 389 20.44 11.76 6.84
N LEU A 390 20.08 11.98 8.10
CA LEU A 390 19.06 12.96 8.49
C LEU A 390 19.68 14.35 8.55
N VAL A 391 18.86 15.37 8.30
CA VAL A 391 19.23 16.77 8.50
C VAL A 391 18.54 17.25 9.77
N PRO A 392 19.28 17.57 10.85
CA PRO A 392 18.71 17.76 12.18
C PRO A 392 17.75 18.94 12.30
N GLU A 393 17.96 19.99 11.49
CA GLU A 393 17.18 21.22 11.56
C GLU A 393 16.67 21.62 10.19
N MET A 394 15.54 22.34 10.18
CA MET A 394 15.04 22.99 8.98
C MET A 394 16.09 23.92 8.38
N PRO A 395 16.43 23.80 7.09
CA PRO A 395 17.36 24.71 6.44
C PRO A 395 16.97 26.18 6.61
N ALA A 396 17.95 27.01 6.93
CA ALA A 396 17.74 28.45 7.08
C ALA A 396 17.15 29.05 5.78
N GLY A 397 16.06 29.82 5.93
CA GLY A 397 15.38 30.44 4.80
C GLY A 397 14.46 29.49 4.01
N MET A 398 14.25 28.26 4.48
CA MET A 398 13.19 27.41 3.91
C MET A 398 11.81 28.02 4.21
N THR A 399 10.93 28.02 3.21
CA THR A 399 9.54 28.45 3.33
C THR A 399 8.60 27.30 3.05
N VAL A 400 7.54 27.20 3.85
CA VAL A 400 6.45 26.24 3.67
C VAL A 400 5.19 27.00 3.27
N THR A 401 4.52 26.55 2.21
CA THR A 401 3.26 27.13 1.72
C THR A 401 2.21 26.03 1.53
N GLY A 402 0.93 26.38 1.58
CA GLY A 402 -0.17 25.41 1.49
C GLY A 402 -0.45 24.63 2.79
N GLY A 403 0.27 24.95 3.87
CA GLY A 403 0.08 24.41 5.21
C GLY A 403 0.78 25.29 6.26
N GLU A 404 0.60 24.95 7.53
CA GLU A 404 1.20 25.65 8.68
C GLU A 404 2.17 24.71 9.40
N VAL A 405 3.42 25.15 9.60
CA VAL A 405 4.38 24.40 10.43
C VAL A 405 3.92 24.49 11.89
N LYS A 406 3.49 23.37 12.45
CA LYS A 406 3.02 23.28 13.84
C LYS A 406 4.14 22.94 14.81
N GLU A 407 5.08 22.12 14.35
CA GLU A 407 6.15 21.60 15.18
C GLU A 407 7.40 21.33 14.34
N THR A 408 8.57 21.58 14.95
CA THR A 408 9.88 21.23 14.40
C THR A 408 10.53 20.30 15.40
N LEU A 409 10.80 19.07 14.97
CA LEU A 409 11.50 18.04 15.74
C LEU A 409 12.90 17.84 15.15
N PRO A 410 13.87 17.29 15.90
CA PRO A 410 15.14 16.87 15.32
C PRO A 410 14.91 15.95 14.11
N GLY A 411 15.34 16.40 12.93
CA GLY A 411 15.21 15.64 11.68
C GLY A 411 13.83 15.63 11.03
N ALA A 412 12.82 16.32 11.58
CA ALA A 412 11.47 16.33 11.01
C ALA A 412 10.70 17.65 11.18
N LEU A 413 9.77 17.89 10.25
CA LEU A 413 8.78 18.95 10.30
C LEU A 413 7.37 18.37 10.36
N VAL A 414 6.50 18.96 11.18
CA VAL A 414 5.08 18.62 11.21
C VAL A 414 4.31 19.81 10.66
N VAL A 415 3.69 19.60 9.50
CA VAL A 415 2.89 20.60 8.81
C VAL A 415 1.42 20.21 8.89
N SER A 416 0.58 21.08 9.45
CA SER A 416 -0.87 20.94 9.38
C SER A 416 -1.38 21.49 8.05
N ALA A 417 -2.19 20.71 7.35
CA ALA A 417 -2.83 21.09 6.11
C ALA A 417 -4.17 20.38 5.93
N GLN A 418 -5.07 20.99 5.17
CA GLN A 418 -6.35 20.37 4.84
C GLN A 418 -6.16 19.21 3.85
N PRO A 419 -6.98 18.14 3.92
CA PRO A 419 -6.98 17.09 2.90
C PRO A 419 -7.14 17.66 1.49
N GLY A 420 -6.36 17.14 0.55
CA GLY A 420 -6.25 17.62 -0.83
C GLY A 420 -5.32 18.81 -1.03
N ALA A 421 -4.82 19.46 0.03
CA ALA A 421 -3.91 20.60 -0.11
C ALA A 421 -2.55 20.18 -0.66
N ALA A 422 -1.97 21.05 -1.49
CA ALA A 422 -0.60 20.94 -1.97
C ALA A 422 0.34 21.75 -1.07
N VAL A 423 1.14 21.06 -0.26
CA VAL A 423 2.12 21.68 0.63
C VAL A 423 3.46 21.76 -0.07
N SER A 424 3.99 22.97 -0.27
CA SER A 424 5.26 23.19 -0.97
C SER A 424 6.35 23.69 -0.03
N PHE A 425 7.52 23.06 -0.15
CA PHE A 425 8.75 23.35 0.58
C PHE A 425 9.74 23.97 -0.40
N GLN A 426 10.21 25.18 -0.10
CA GLN A 426 11.15 25.90 -0.95
C GLN A 426 12.37 26.35 -0.16
N ALA A 427 13.57 26.08 -0.67
CA ALA A 427 14.84 26.55 -0.11
C ALA A 427 15.77 26.96 -1.27
N GLY A 428 15.97 28.26 -1.47
CA GLY A 428 16.68 28.76 -2.66
C GLY A 428 15.97 28.36 -3.96
N SER A 429 16.67 27.64 -4.84
CA SER A 429 16.11 27.10 -6.09
C SER A 429 15.45 25.72 -5.94
N PHE A 430 15.60 25.07 -4.79
CA PHE A 430 14.96 23.78 -4.53
C PHE A 430 13.49 24.01 -4.19
N GLN A 431 12.61 23.24 -4.84
CA GLN A 431 11.19 23.21 -4.56
C GLN A 431 10.68 21.77 -4.63
N LYS A 432 9.93 21.36 -3.60
CA LYS A 432 9.22 20.08 -3.56
C LYS A 432 7.81 20.28 -3.05
N THR A 433 6.85 19.59 -3.65
CA THR A 433 5.44 19.66 -3.26
C THR A 433 4.97 18.26 -2.84
N PHE A 434 4.20 18.20 -1.77
CA PHE A 434 3.51 17.00 -1.32
C PHE A 434 2.02 17.28 -1.15
N SER A 435 1.18 16.37 -1.60
CA SER A 435 -0.25 16.40 -1.38
C SER A 435 -0.60 15.80 -0.02
N LYS A 436 -1.50 16.47 0.69
CA LYS A 436 -2.03 16.02 1.99
C LYS A 436 -3.24 15.09 1.78
N PRO A 437 -3.22 13.82 2.23
CA PRO A 437 -4.40 12.96 2.19
C PRO A 437 -5.38 13.24 3.34
N LEU A 438 -6.43 12.43 3.49
CA LEU A 438 -7.35 12.50 4.62
C LEU A 438 -6.66 12.13 5.95
N THR A 439 -5.76 11.15 5.88
CA THR A 439 -4.99 10.63 7.02
C THR A 439 -3.63 11.30 7.15
N ALA A 440 -2.90 11.04 8.24
CA ALA A 440 -1.52 11.49 8.38
C ALA A 440 -0.66 10.91 7.25
N ARG A 441 0.33 11.68 6.77
CA ARG A 441 1.30 11.19 5.78
C ARG A 441 2.71 11.49 6.25
N LEU A 442 3.61 10.52 6.11
CA LEU A 442 5.04 10.69 6.38
C LEU A 442 5.76 10.72 5.04
N VAL A 443 6.50 11.75 4.73
CA VAL A 443 7.26 11.86 3.47
C VAL A 443 8.71 12.19 3.75
N SER A 444 9.60 11.84 2.83
CA SER A 444 11.01 12.24 2.89
C SER A 444 11.27 13.43 1.97
N LEU A 445 11.85 14.50 2.51
CA LEU A 445 12.31 15.67 1.78
C LEU A 445 13.84 15.63 1.66
N CYS A 446 14.34 15.12 0.53
CA CYS A 446 15.77 15.09 0.23
C CYS A 446 16.26 16.49 -0.14
N LEU A 447 17.10 17.07 0.72
CA LEU A 447 17.66 18.39 0.55
C LEU A 447 18.95 18.32 -0.28
N PRO A 448 19.19 19.26 -1.20
CA PRO A 448 20.33 19.25 -2.12
C PRO A 448 21.68 19.50 -1.45
#